data_AF-A0A814XFA1-F1
#
_entry.id   AF-A0A814XFA1-F1
#
_cell.length_a   1.000
_cell.length_b   1.000
_cell.length_c   1.000
_cell.angle_alpha   90.00
_cell.angle_beta   90.00
_cell.angle_gamma   90.00
#
_symmetry.space_group_name_H-M   'P 1'
#
loop_
_entity.id
_entity.type
_entity.pdbx_description
1 polymer ?
#
loop_
_entity_poly.entity_id
_entity_poly.type
_entity_poly.pdbx_seq_one_letter_code
_entity_poly.pdbx_strand_id
1 'polypeptide(L)'
;MDDLRTFIEEGGALVCGVAPWNWLYFNKDKSLSDFTADRFCDSVGVKVTGNLAGCDNSIPFKPDLIKFKNVSNVVQALASEPNNREYLAIIGSTIKELGDTLPDLSIETLHNMILNAGNYFIPTKASPIKDKSFRQRSIGLCDILCGLSDTKAPDDDFEDSLCIETDVTVNIQSKAANEWYCIGYYVPAGITIQIVVSEQIGASGWSARIGCHSNDLVSCNELRRWHCISTCKSLSGTTVQMSSAFGGLLFLESPAGESNSISVSLQNVVLTPTYDLMDSDRVERWEDLRVRAQSLWTEILLANTLFSIFRRKAYAHLDCVELDRALRFYDSVVVAHHELRGTTPGRRERIVSDEQPSAANMCKNNLILV
;
A
#
# COMPACT_ATOMS: atom_id res chain seq x y z
N MET A 1 -19.80 14.57 30.92
CA MET A 1 -19.50 14.38 29.49
C MET A 1 -20.78 14.38 28.69
N ASP A 2 -21.82 13.66 29.13
CA ASP A 2 -23.12 13.62 28.43
C ASP A 2 -23.81 14.99 28.33
N ASP A 3 -23.87 15.75 29.43
CA ASP A 3 -24.46 17.12 29.41
C ASP A 3 -23.75 18.05 28.41
N LEU A 4 -22.43 17.95 28.33
CA LEU A 4 -21.62 18.75 27.39
C LEU A 4 -21.86 18.30 25.95
N ARG A 5 -22.03 17.00 25.70
CA ARG A 5 -22.37 16.47 24.39
C ARG A 5 -23.74 16.99 23.95
N THR A 6 -24.76 16.84 24.80
CA THR A 6 -26.12 17.33 24.52
C THR A 6 -26.12 18.83 24.23
N PHE A 7 -25.41 19.64 25.02
CA PHE A 7 -25.30 21.08 24.77
C PHE A 7 -24.77 21.42 23.37
N ILE A 8 -23.73 20.71 22.89
CA ILE A 8 -23.20 20.94 21.54
C ILE A 8 -24.17 20.44 20.47
N GLU A 9 -24.77 19.27 20.66
CA GLU A 9 -25.76 18.72 19.73
C GLU A 9 -27.00 19.64 19.58
N GLU A 10 -27.33 20.41 20.61
CA GLU A 10 -28.39 21.42 20.62
C GLU A 10 -27.94 22.79 20.06
N GLY A 11 -26.73 22.90 19.51
CA GLY A 11 -26.20 24.11 18.87
C GLY A 11 -25.28 24.94 19.75
N GLY A 12 -24.88 24.44 20.92
CA GLY A 12 -23.86 25.03 21.77
C GLY A 12 -22.46 24.99 21.13
N ALA A 13 -21.58 25.88 21.58
CA ALA A 13 -20.20 25.96 21.10
C ALA A 13 -19.21 25.51 22.18
N LEU A 14 -18.17 24.77 21.77
CA LEU A 14 -17.03 24.40 22.61
C LEU A 14 -15.76 25.05 22.06
N VAL A 15 -15.01 25.73 22.92
CA VAL A 15 -13.69 26.27 22.61
C VAL A 15 -12.64 25.45 23.35
N CYS A 16 -11.80 24.73 22.62
CA CYS A 16 -10.65 24.03 23.21
C CYS A 16 -9.39 24.91 23.05
N GLY A 17 -8.88 25.44 24.17
CA GLY A 17 -7.68 26.28 24.19
C GLY A 17 -6.35 25.51 24.23
N VAL A 18 -6.38 24.18 24.08
CA VAL A 18 -5.18 23.34 24.17
C VAL A 18 -4.73 22.94 22.77
N ALA A 19 -3.50 23.29 22.45
CA ALA A 19 -2.85 22.85 21.21
C ALA A 19 -2.47 21.36 21.29
N PRO A 20 -3.01 20.48 20.41
CA PRO A 20 -2.74 19.04 20.45
C PRO A 20 -1.25 18.69 20.33
N TRP A 21 -0.50 19.40 19.48
CA TRP A 21 0.95 19.22 19.33
C TRP A 21 1.72 19.56 20.62
N ASN A 22 1.30 20.59 21.34
CA ASN A 22 1.91 20.97 22.60
C ASN A 22 1.60 19.94 23.70
N TRP A 23 0.40 19.37 23.68
CA TRP A 23 0.04 18.30 24.60
C TRP A 23 0.90 17.05 24.39
N LEU A 24 1.08 16.61 23.14
CA LEU A 24 1.95 15.48 22.81
C LEU A 24 3.41 15.72 23.20
N TYR A 25 3.91 16.96 23.05
CA TYR A 25 5.28 17.32 23.43
C TYR A 25 5.58 16.99 24.90
N PHE A 26 4.62 17.22 25.80
CA PHE A 26 4.74 16.94 27.23
C PHE A 26 4.29 15.52 27.64
N ASN A 27 3.71 14.74 26.72
CA ASN A 27 3.21 13.38 26.97
C ASN A 27 3.82 12.40 25.94
N LYS A 28 5.13 12.18 26.02
CA LYS A 28 5.90 11.44 25.00
C LYS A 28 5.52 9.96 24.86
N ASP A 29 4.90 9.39 25.88
CA ASP A 29 4.40 8.02 25.95
C ASP A 29 2.94 7.89 25.51
N LYS A 30 2.29 8.98 25.10
CA LYS A 30 0.88 9.02 24.74
C LYS A 30 0.66 9.40 23.28
N SER A 31 -0.53 9.12 22.79
CA SER A 31 -0.97 9.44 21.45
C SER A 31 -2.16 10.41 21.45
N LEU A 32 -2.62 10.85 20.28
CA LEU A 32 -3.80 11.72 20.18
C LEU A 32 -5.07 11.08 20.73
N SER A 33 -5.19 9.75 20.73
CA SER A 33 -6.35 9.08 21.31
C SER A 33 -6.44 9.24 22.84
N ASP A 34 -5.32 9.49 23.51
CA ASP A 34 -5.26 9.77 24.93
C ASP A 34 -5.69 11.21 25.28
N PHE A 35 -5.64 12.11 24.29
CA PHE A 35 -6.01 13.51 24.45
C PHE A 35 -7.52 13.65 24.68
N THR A 36 -7.91 14.12 25.87
CA THR A 36 -9.32 14.17 26.30
C THR A 36 -10.22 14.96 25.36
N ALA A 37 -9.71 16.05 24.77
CA ALA A 37 -10.51 16.83 23.84
C ALA A 37 -10.75 16.08 22.53
N ASP A 38 -9.78 15.29 22.03
CA ASP A 38 -9.99 14.44 20.85
C ASP A 38 -11.09 13.41 21.09
N ARG A 39 -11.06 12.70 22.23
CA ARG A 39 -12.11 11.73 22.59
C ARG A 39 -13.51 12.34 22.64
N PHE A 40 -13.62 13.58 23.12
CA PHE A 40 -14.90 14.29 23.14
C PHE A 40 -15.31 14.73 21.72
N CYS A 41 -14.42 15.38 20.99
CA CYS A 41 -14.64 15.87 19.63
C CYS A 41 -15.06 14.74 18.69
N ASP A 42 -14.44 13.56 18.82
CA ASP A 42 -14.74 12.38 18.00
C ASP A 42 -16.22 11.97 18.13
N SER A 43 -16.76 12.08 19.35
CA SER A 43 -18.16 11.76 19.60
C SER A 43 -19.16 12.71 18.95
N VAL A 44 -18.73 13.91 18.57
CA VAL A 44 -19.53 14.91 17.84
C VAL A 44 -19.07 15.07 16.39
N GLY A 45 -18.28 14.12 15.86
CA GLY A 45 -17.87 14.07 14.45
C GLY A 45 -16.67 14.93 14.08
N VAL A 46 -15.88 15.36 15.06
CA VAL A 46 -14.66 16.17 14.85
C VAL A 46 -13.45 15.37 15.32
N LYS A 47 -12.46 15.12 14.44
CA LYS A 47 -11.25 14.39 14.82
C LYS A 47 -10.03 15.27 14.63
N VAL A 48 -9.12 15.25 15.60
CA VAL A 48 -7.82 15.89 15.46
C VAL A 48 -6.87 14.89 14.81
N THR A 49 -6.28 15.27 13.69
CA THR A 49 -5.27 14.45 13.00
C THR A 49 -3.92 15.17 12.98
N GLY A 50 -2.86 14.42 12.66
CA GLY A 50 -1.52 14.98 12.45
C GLY A 50 -1.33 15.64 11.08
N ASN A 51 -2.33 15.55 10.20
CA ASN A 51 -2.25 16.04 8.83
C ASN A 51 -3.00 17.37 8.69
N LEU A 52 -2.46 18.28 7.88
CA LEU A 52 -3.23 19.42 7.40
C LEU A 52 -4.19 18.93 6.32
N ALA A 53 -5.49 18.88 6.64
CA ALA A 53 -6.50 18.74 5.61
C ALA A 53 -6.45 20.01 4.74
N GLY A 54 -6.01 19.86 3.49
CA GLY A 54 -5.97 20.96 2.52
C GLY A 54 -7.39 21.47 2.30
N CYS A 55 -7.65 22.72 2.71
CA CYS A 55 -8.89 23.38 2.36
C CYS A 55 -8.61 24.27 1.15
N ASP A 56 -9.18 23.92 0.01
CA ASP A 56 -9.79 24.95 -0.84
C ASP A 56 -10.74 25.77 0.06
N ASN A 57 -10.95 27.05 -0.21
CA ASN A 57 -11.67 28.00 0.66
C ASN A 57 -13.15 27.64 1.00
N SER A 58 -13.62 26.41 0.70
CA SER A 58 -14.92 25.88 1.03
C SER A 58 -14.80 24.49 1.67
N ILE A 59 -15.33 24.32 2.88
CA ILE A 59 -15.59 22.99 3.44
C ILE A 59 -16.83 22.43 2.72
N PRO A 60 -16.73 21.31 1.98
CA PRO A 60 -17.87 20.74 1.27
C PRO A 60 -18.92 20.29 2.28
N PHE A 61 -20.08 20.96 2.26
CA PHE A 61 -21.21 20.65 3.14
C PHE A 61 -22.21 19.75 2.42
N LYS A 62 -22.49 18.57 3.01
CA LYS A 62 -23.46 17.60 2.50
C LYS A 62 -24.60 17.43 3.51
N PRO A 63 -25.71 18.18 3.38
CA PRO A 63 -26.77 18.19 4.38
C PRO A 63 -27.43 16.82 4.62
N ASP A 64 -27.52 15.98 3.59
CA ASP A 64 -28.12 14.64 3.69
C ASP A 64 -27.33 13.67 4.56
N LEU A 65 -26.07 14.00 4.85
CA LEU A 65 -25.16 13.20 5.68
C LEU A 65 -25.10 13.65 7.14
N ILE A 66 -25.74 14.76 7.51
CA ILE A 66 -25.78 15.27 8.90
C ILE A 66 -26.35 14.21 9.85
N LYS A 67 -27.27 13.36 9.36
CA LYS A 67 -27.83 12.24 10.13
C LYS A 67 -26.76 11.28 10.64
N PHE A 68 -25.64 11.16 9.93
CA PHE A 68 -24.47 10.41 10.36
C PHE A 68 -23.52 11.34 11.09
N LYS A 69 -23.86 11.64 12.36
CA LYS A 69 -23.12 12.54 13.25
C LYS A 69 -21.60 12.29 13.29
N ASN A 70 -21.15 11.04 13.09
CA ASN A 70 -19.74 10.65 13.05
C ASN A 70 -19.54 9.41 12.15
N VAL A 71 -18.27 9.05 11.91
CA VAL A 71 -17.90 7.91 11.04
C VAL A 71 -18.48 6.58 11.53
N SER A 72 -18.55 6.36 12.85
CA SER A 72 -19.11 5.13 13.41
C SER A 72 -20.58 4.93 13.00
N ASN A 73 -21.36 6.00 12.93
CA ASN A 73 -22.74 5.92 12.46
C ASN A 73 -22.82 5.60 10.96
N VAL A 74 -21.89 6.12 10.14
CA VAL A 74 -21.81 5.77 8.71
C VAL A 74 -21.46 4.30 8.55
N VAL A 75 -20.49 3.80 9.33
CA VAL A 75 -20.08 2.39 9.31
C VAL A 75 -21.23 1.46 9.73
N GLN A 76 -21.98 1.82 10.77
CA GLN A 76 -23.18 1.07 11.18
C GLN A 76 -24.28 1.08 10.11
N ALA A 77 -24.50 2.24 9.46
CA ALA A 77 -25.46 2.34 8.37
C ALA A 77 -25.04 1.52 7.15
N LEU A 78 -23.74 1.51 6.82
CA LEU A 78 -23.17 0.68 5.77
C LEU A 78 -23.39 -0.82 6.04
N ALA A 79 -23.34 -1.27 7.30
CA ALA A 79 -23.65 -2.66 7.64
C ALA A 79 -25.08 -3.06 7.23
N SER A 80 -26.04 -2.12 7.28
CA SER A 80 -27.43 -2.34 6.86
C SER A 80 -27.65 -2.13 5.35
N GLU A 81 -26.89 -1.23 4.73
CA GLU A 81 -26.93 -0.91 3.30
C GLU A 81 -25.56 -1.11 2.63
N PRO A 82 -25.05 -2.34 2.50
CA PRO A 82 -23.65 -2.59 2.17
C PRO A 82 -23.24 -2.20 0.74
N ASN A 83 -24.22 -1.93 -0.13
CA ASN A 83 -24.00 -1.46 -1.50
C ASN A 83 -24.13 0.07 -1.64
N ASN A 84 -24.34 0.81 -0.55
CA ASN A 84 -24.54 2.25 -0.62
C ASN A 84 -23.22 2.95 -1.00
N ARG A 85 -23.16 3.45 -2.24
CA ARG A 85 -21.97 4.07 -2.82
C ARG A 85 -21.51 5.30 -2.03
N GLU A 86 -22.45 6.08 -1.50
CA GLU A 86 -22.11 7.29 -0.76
C GLU A 86 -21.44 6.94 0.58
N TYR A 87 -21.94 5.93 1.29
CA TYR A 87 -21.35 5.48 2.55
C TYR A 87 -19.95 4.90 2.33
N LEU A 88 -19.76 4.09 1.29
CA LEU A 88 -18.44 3.55 0.92
C LEU A 88 -17.44 4.66 0.58
N ALA A 89 -17.86 5.69 -0.16
CA ALA A 89 -16.99 6.81 -0.51
C ALA A 89 -16.58 7.63 0.72
N ILE A 90 -17.52 7.90 1.64
CA ILE A 90 -17.24 8.60 2.90
C ILE A 90 -16.26 7.81 3.75
N ILE A 91 -16.50 6.51 3.91
CA ILE A 91 -15.64 5.65 4.72
C ILE A 91 -14.25 5.55 4.09
N GLY A 92 -14.15 5.27 2.79
CA GLY A 92 -12.85 5.21 2.10
C GLY A 92 -12.04 6.51 2.25
N SER A 93 -12.66 7.68 2.06
CA SER A 93 -11.95 8.96 2.27
C SER A 93 -11.59 9.20 3.73
N THR A 94 -12.47 8.82 4.66
CA THR A 94 -12.22 9.01 6.10
C THR A 94 -11.08 8.12 6.58
N ILE A 95 -11.04 6.86 6.16
CA ILE A 95 -9.95 5.94 6.49
C ILE A 95 -8.63 6.45 5.91
N LYS A 96 -8.63 6.97 4.68
CA LYS A 96 -7.42 7.56 4.10
C LYS A 96 -6.85 8.71 4.94
N GLU A 97 -7.70 9.54 5.52
CA GLU A 97 -7.28 10.69 6.33
C GLU A 97 -6.96 10.32 7.79
N LEU A 98 -7.73 9.39 8.37
CA LEU A 98 -7.65 9.02 9.79
C LEU A 98 -6.70 7.83 10.04
N GLY A 99 -6.58 6.90 9.09
CA GLY A 99 -5.80 5.66 9.24
C GLY A 99 -6.10 4.95 10.56
N ASP A 100 -5.04 4.68 11.32
CA ASP A 100 -5.11 3.98 12.62
C ASP A 100 -5.79 4.78 13.74
N THR A 101 -6.19 6.04 13.51
CA THR A 101 -6.93 6.85 14.49
C THR A 101 -8.44 6.63 14.47
N LEU A 102 -8.91 5.72 13.61
CA LEU A 102 -10.31 5.31 13.56
C LEU A 102 -10.77 4.68 14.89
N PRO A 103 -12.03 4.89 15.30
CA PRO A 103 -12.56 4.26 16.50
C PRO A 103 -12.60 2.72 16.40
N ASP A 104 -12.26 2.01 17.48
CA ASP A 104 -12.21 0.54 17.54
C ASP A 104 -13.49 -0.15 17.05
N LEU A 105 -14.67 0.37 17.45
CA LEU A 105 -15.96 -0.17 17.01
C LEU A 105 -16.14 -0.09 15.48
N SER A 106 -15.58 0.96 14.86
CA SER A 106 -15.58 1.10 13.40
C SER A 106 -14.69 0.04 12.76
N ILE A 107 -13.48 -0.17 13.31
CA ILE A 107 -12.54 -1.18 12.83
C ILE A 107 -13.17 -2.58 12.91
N GLU A 108 -13.75 -2.95 14.06
CA GLU A 108 -14.39 -4.25 14.25
C GLU A 108 -15.55 -4.46 13.26
N THR A 109 -16.41 -3.45 13.08
CA THR A 109 -17.52 -3.53 12.14
C THR A 109 -17.02 -3.68 10.69
N LEU A 110 -16.00 -2.93 10.30
CA LEU A 110 -15.38 -3.01 8.98
C LEU A 110 -14.71 -4.38 8.74
N HIS A 111 -14.01 -4.93 9.73
CA HIS A 111 -13.47 -6.30 9.67
C HIS A 111 -14.59 -7.32 9.45
N ASN A 112 -15.67 -7.24 10.22
CA ASN A 112 -16.82 -8.13 10.05
C ASN A 112 -17.45 -7.98 8.67
N MET A 113 -17.52 -6.76 8.11
CA MET A 113 -18.01 -6.54 6.76
C MET A 113 -17.11 -7.16 5.68
N ILE A 114 -15.79 -7.06 5.83
CA ILE A 114 -14.81 -7.69 4.95
C ILE A 114 -14.97 -9.22 4.99
N LEU A 115 -15.04 -9.80 6.19
CA LEU A 115 -15.22 -11.24 6.38
C LEU A 115 -16.57 -11.72 5.79
N ASN A 116 -17.65 -10.96 6.01
CA ASN A 116 -18.99 -11.29 5.53
C ASN A 116 -19.24 -10.98 4.05
N ALA A 117 -18.35 -10.24 3.39
CA ALA A 117 -18.49 -10.00 1.95
C ALA A 117 -18.50 -11.32 1.17
N GLY A 118 -17.79 -12.35 1.67
CA GLY A 118 -17.66 -13.64 1.01
C GLY A 118 -17.11 -13.51 -0.42
N ASN A 119 -17.12 -14.61 -1.16
CA ASN A 119 -16.52 -14.67 -2.51
C ASN A 119 -17.25 -13.81 -3.56
N TYR A 120 -18.39 -13.22 -3.23
CA TYR A 120 -19.23 -12.49 -4.20
C TYR A 120 -18.68 -11.08 -4.53
N PHE A 121 -17.93 -10.47 -3.62
CA PHE A 121 -17.36 -9.12 -3.81
C PHE A 121 -15.83 -9.12 -3.86
N ILE A 122 -15.22 -10.30 -3.88
CA ILE A 122 -13.79 -10.51 -4.08
C ILE A 122 -13.57 -10.77 -5.57
N PRO A 123 -13.07 -9.79 -6.34
CA PRO A 123 -12.82 -9.97 -7.76
C PRO A 123 -11.65 -10.94 -7.94
N THR A 124 -11.87 -12.00 -8.72
CA THR A 124 -10.81 -12.91 -9.16
C THR A 124 -10.89 -13.14 -10.65
N LYS A 125 -9.85 -13.71 -11.24
CA LYS A 125 -9.88 -14.11 -12.66
C LYS A 125 -10.95 -15.15 -12.95
N ALA A 126 -11.18 -16.07 -12.02
CA ALA A 126 -12.22 -17.09 -12.13
C ALA A 126 -13.64 -16.52 -11.94
N SER A 127 -13.78 -15.48 -11.11
CA SER A 127 -15.06 -14.85 -10.78
C SER A 127 -14.97 -13.32 -10.90
N PRO A 128 -14.96 -12.78 -12.13
CA PRO A 128 -14.80 -11.35 -12.35
C PRO A 128 -16.08 -10.56 -12.07
N ILE A 129 -15.94 -9.36 -11.51
CA ILE A 129 -17.07 -8.47 -11.17
C ILE A 129 -17.34 -7.50 -12.32
N LYS A 130 -18.46 -7.73 -13.02
CA LYS A 130 -18.92 -6.93 -14.18
C LYS A 130 -20.11 -6.04 -13.89
N ASP A 131 -20.83 -6.27 -12.80
CA ASP A 131 -21.92 -5.38 -12.40
C ASP A 131 -21.38 -4.07 -11.82
N LYS A 132 -21.98 -2.94 -12.20
CA LYS A 132 -21.49 -1.62 -11.79
C LYS A 132 -21.65 -1.39 -10.29
N SER A 133 -22.76 -1.82 -9.69
CA SER A 133 -23.01 -1.67 -8.27
C SER A 133 -22.04 -2.53 -7.46
N PHE A 134 -21.83 -3.78 -7.87
CA PHE A 134 -20.90 -4.66 -7.19
C PHE A 134 -19.44 -4.25 -7.35
N ARG A 135 -19.05 -3.68 -8.51
CA ARG A 135 -17.71 -3.07 -8.67
C ARG A 135 -17.50 -1.93 -7.68
N GLN A 136 -18.48 -1.03 -7.53
CA GLN A 136 -18.36 0.08 -6.59
C GLN A 136 -18.23 -0.41 -5.14
N ARG A 137 -18.94 -1.48 -4.78
CA ARG A 137 -18.76 -2.12 -3.48
C ARG A 137 -17.38 -2.74 -3.31
N SER A 138 -16.89 -3.48 -4.30
CA SER A 138 -15.55 -4.06 -4.29
C SER A 138 -14.46 -2.98 -4.16
N ILE A 139 -14.60 -1.86 -4.87
CA ILE A 139 -13.70 -0.71 -4.74
C ILE A 139 -13.72 -0.15 -3.31
N GLY A 140 -14.89 0.14 -2.76
CA GLY A 140 -14.97 0.67 -1.40
C GLY A 140 -14.41 -0.28 -0.33
N LEU A 141 -14.63 -1.60 -0.47
CA LEU A 141 -14.03 -2.61 0.41
C LEU A 141 -12.50 -2.66 0.28
N CYS A 142 -11.98 -2.49 -0.94
CA CYS A 142 -10.54 -2.43 -1.19
C CYS A 142 -9.92 -1.18 -0.54
N ASP A 143 -10.54 -0.02 -0.67
CA ASP A 143 -10.08 1.22 -0.05
C ASP A 143 -10.07 1.11 1.47
N ILE A 144 -11.08 0.46 2.05
CA ILE A 144 -11.11 0.13 3.48
C ILE A 144 -9.91 -0.77 3.86
N LEU A 145 -9.71 -1.87 3.13
CA LEU A 145 -8.59 -2.80 3.36
C LEU A 145 -7.23 -2.12 3.28
N CYS A 146 -7.03 -1.23 2.29
CA CYS A 146 -5.77 -0.51 2.10
C CYS A 146 -5.43 0.44 3.25
N GLY A 147 -6.44 0.92 3.98
CA GLY A 147 -6.24 1.89 5.06
C GLY A 147 -6.31 1.30 6.47
N LEU A 148 -6.71 0.03 6.61
CA LEU A 148 -6.66 -0.67 7.89
C LEU A 148 -5.30 -1.37 8.07
N SER A 149 -4.63 -1.09 9.17
CA SER A 149 -3.43 -1.83 9.56
C SER A 149 -3.77 -3.27 9.97
N ASP A 150 -2.78 -4.16 9.88
CA ASP A 150 -2.87 -5.57 10.31
C ASP A 150 -4.05 -6.39 9.77
N THR A 151 -4.68 -5.94 8.68
CA THR A 151 -5.84 -6.61 8.11
C THR A 151 -5.43 -7.33 6.84
N LYS A 152 -5.66 -8.64 6.79
CA LYS A 152 -5.43 -9.44 5.59
C LYS A 152 -6.68 -9.45 4.72
N ALA A 153 -6.51 -9.20 3.42
CA ALA A 153 -7.59 -9.35 2.46
C ALA A 153 -7.95 -10.85 2.33
N PRO A 154 -9.24 -11.18 2.20
CA PRO A 154 -9.66 -12.55 1.94
C PRO A 154 -9.19 -12.98 0.54
N ASP A 155 -8.27 -13.95 0.49
CA ASP A 155 -7.74 -14.61 -0.72
C ASP A 155 -7.10 -15.96 -0.34
N ASP A 156 -7.03 -16.88 -1.31
CA ASP A 156 -6.61 -18.27 -1.16
C ASP A 156 -5.09 -18.49 -1.30
N ASP A 157 -4.33 -17.48 -1.72
CA ASP A 157 -2.94 -17.65 -2.19
C ASP A 157 -1.83 -17.41 -1.13
N PHE A 158 -2.18 -17.25 0.14
CA PHE A 158 -1.20 -16.86 1.17
C PHE A 158 -0.62 -18.05 1.94
N GLU A 159 0.70 -18.05 2.16
CA GLU A 159 1.43 -19.12 2.84
C GLU A 159 1.21 -19.09 4.36
N ASP A 160 0.87 -20.24 4.96
CA ASP A 160 0.54 -20.36 6.40
C ASP A 160 1.78 -20.44 7.33
N SER A 161 3.00 -20.58 6.78
CA SER A 161 4.24 -20.71 7.56
C SER A 161 5.39 -19.93 6.92
N LEU A 162 5.63 -18.70 7.41
CA LEU A 162 6.65 -17.79 6.90
C LEU A 162 7.81 -17.62 7.89
N CYS A 163 9.03 -17.68 7.37
CA CYS A 163 10.28 -17.35 8.03
C CYS A 163 10.42 -15.83 8.02
N ILE A 164 10.04 -15.23 9.13
CA ILE A 164 10.08 -13.79 9.34
C ILE A 164 11.49 -13.38 9.76
N GLU A 165 12.08 -12.47 8.98
CA GLU A 165 13.32 -11.78 9.28
C GLU A 165 13.02 -10.53 10.14
N THR A 166 13.79 -10.36 11.21
CA THR A 166 13.54 -9.33 12.23
C THR A 166 14.68 -8.33 12.41
N ASP A 167 15.82 -8.53 11.75
CA ASP A 167 16.95 -7.60 11.81
C ASP A 167 17.76 -7.65 10.51
N VAL A 168 17.31 -6.87 9.53
CA VAL A 168 17.95 -6.78 8.22
C VAL A 168 18.34 -5.34 7.93
N THR A 169 19.61 -5.10 7.59
CA THR A 169 20.05 -3.79 7.11
C THR A 169 20.10 -3.73 5.59
N VAL A 170 19.54 -2.67 5.02
CA VAL A 170 19.54 -2.37 3.58
C VAL A 170 20.14 -0.99 3.35
N ASN A 171 21.09 -0.89 2.43
CA ASN A 171 21.72 0.35 2.02
C ASN A 171 21.48 0.57 0.52
N ILE A 172 20.90 1.71 0.17
CA ILE A 172 20.67 2.10 -1.23
C ILE A 172 21.39 3.40 -1.52
N GLN A 173 22.12 3.41 -2.64
CA GLN A 173 22.62 4.62 -3.29
C GLN A 173 21.79 4.85 -4.56
N SER A 174 21.06 5.94 -4.61
CA SER A 174 20.24 6.26 -5.78
C SER A 174 21.08 6.75 -6.95
N LYS A 175 20.77 6.19 -8.12
CA LYS A 175 21.39 6.51 -9.42
C LYS A 175 20.48 7.36 -10.30
N ALA A 176 19.18 7.32 -10.04
CA ALA A 176 18.17 8.08 -10.75
C ALA A 176 17.08 8.59 -9.80
N ALA A 177 16.46 9.70 -10.20
CA ALA A 177 15.29 10.26 -9.53
C ALA A 177 14.05 9.38 -9.72
N ASN A 178 13.22 9.27 -8.68
CA ASN A 178 11.96 8.51 -8.69
C ASN A 178 12.14 7.05 -9.14
N GLU A 179 13.20 6.38 -8.67
CA GLU A 179 13.47 4.98 -8.97
C GLU A 179 13.05 4.09 -7.81
N TRP A 180 12.46 2.93 -8.15
CA TRP A 180 12.08 1.90 -7.18
C TRP A 180 13.18 0.86 -7.07
N TYR A 181 13.83 0.79 -5.92
CA TYR A 181 14.90 -0.15 -5.64
C TYR A 181 14.35 -1.46 -5.09
N CYS A 182 14.71 -2.55 -5.76
CA CYS A 182 14.45 -3.92 -5.33
C CYS A 182 15.41 -4.28 -4.21
N ILE A 183 14.88 -4.49 -3.00
CA ILE A 183 15.70 -4.72 -1.82
C ILE A 183 15.75 -6.19 -1.39
N GLY A 184 15.00 -7.07 -2.08
CA GLY A 184 15.02 -8.52 -1.84
C GLY A 184 14.13 -8.99 -0.68
N TYR A 185 13.10 -8.21 -0.35
CA TYR A 185 12.18 -8.52 0.75
C TYR A 185 10.72 -8.40 0.33
N TYR A 186 9.87 -9.15 1.01
CA TYR A 186 8.44 -9.26 0.81
C TYR A 186 7.72 -9.00 2.13
N VAL A 187 6.61 -8.30 2.07
CA VAL A 187 5.72 -8.09 3.21
C VAL A 187 4.56 -9.07 3.11
N PRO A 188 4.36 -9.95 4.10
CA PRO A 188 3.19 -10.81 4.13
C PRO A 188 1.90 -10.02 4.31
N ALA A 189 0.81 -10.53 3.74
CA ALA A 189 -0.49 -9.88 3.82
C ALA A 189 -0.99 -9.79 5.27
N GLY A 190 -1.41 -8.59 5.68
CA GLY A 190 -1.88 -8.31 7.03
C GLY A 190 -0.77 -8.27 8.10
N ILE A 191 0.51 -8.33 7.74
CA ILE A 191 1.61 -8.16 8.69
C ILE A 191 2.14 -6.73 8.64
N THR A 192 2.16 -6.06 9.79
CA THR A 192 2.85 -4.77 9.94
C THR A 192 4.35 -4.97 10.07
N ILE A 193 5.08 -4.30 9.18
CA ILE A 193 6.54 -4.21 9.21
C ILE A 193 6.99 -2.91 9.89
N GLN A 194 8.21 -2.95 10.42
CA GLN A 194 8.89 -1.78 10.94
C GLN A 194 10.10 -1.46 10.07
N ILE A 195 10.19 -0.20 9.64
CA ILE A 195 11.32 0.36 8.90
C ILE A 195 11.96 1.42 9.78
N VAL A 196 13.19 1.18 10.21
CA VAL A 196 13.96 2.12 11.03
C VAL A 196 15.02 2.77 10.14
N VAL A 197 14.93 4.07 9.94
CA VAL A 197 15.89 4.84 9.14
C VAL A 197 17.12 5.15 10.00
N SER A 198 18.25 4.54 9.66
CA SER A 198 19.49 4.57 10.45
C SER A 198 20.14 5.94 10.49
N GLU A 199 20.16 6.66 9.35
CA GLU A 199 20.65 8.03 9.25
C GLU A 199 19.62 8.90 8.53
N GLN A 200 19.15 9.97 9.21
CA GLN A 200 18.16 10.89 8.64
C GLN A 200 18.74 11.80 7.56
N ILE A 201 20.07 11.96 7.54
CA ILE A 201 20.79 12.76 6.56
C ILE A 201 20.74 12.00 5.22
N GLY A 202 19.95 12.49 4.27
CA GLY A 202 19.75 11.85 2.96
C GLY A 202 18.45 11.05 2.81
N ALA A 203 17.76 10.76 3.92
CA ALA A 203 16.46 10.05 3.91
C ALA A 203 15.27 10.96 3.51
N SER A 204 15.48 12.28 3.46
CA SER A 204 14.43 13.23 3.08
C SER A 204 13.85 12.91 1.71
N GLY A 205 12.53 12.73 1.65
CA GLY A 205 11.78 12.48 0.42
C GLY A 205 11.78 11.02 -0.05
N TRP A 206 12.46 10.11 0.64
CA TRP A 206 12.32 8.68 0.37
C TRP A 206 10.93 8.18 0.79
N SER A 207 10.46 7.14 0.10
CA SER A 207 9.29 6.38 0.50
C SER A 207 9.55 4.88 0.43
N ALA A 208 8.73 4.10 1.13
CA ALA A 208 8.69 2.65 1.02
C ALA A 208 7.38 2.24 0.36
N ARG A 209 7.44 1.24 -0.52
CA ARG A 209 6.28 0.67 -1.22
C ARG A 209 6.16 -0.81 -0.97
N ILE A 210 4.95 -1.27 -0.73
CA ILE A 210 4.59 -2.70 -0.80
C ILE A 210 3.76 -2.93 -2.05
N GLY A 211 4.14 -3.92 -2.85
CA GLY A 211 3.47 -4.28 -4.10
C GLY A 211 4.17 -3.67 -5.32
N CYS A 212 4.39 -4.47 -6.37
CA CYS A 212 5.07 -4.03 -7.59
C CYS A 212 4.14 -3.32 -8.59
N HIS A 213 2.86 -3.20 -8.26
CA HIS A 213 1.84 -2.59 -9.11
C HIS A 213 1.85 -1.06 -9.02
N SER A 214 1.46 -0.43 -10.12
CA SER A 214 1.26 1.03 -10.22
C SER A 214 -0.13 1.42 -10.69
N ASN A 215 -0.98 0.43 -11.01
CA ASN A 215 -2.24 0.65 -11.70
C ASN A 215 -3.39 0.63 -10.69
N ASP A 216 -4.24 1.64 -10.81
CA ASP A 216 -5.57 1.66 -10.21
C ASP A 216 -6.60 1.22 -11.26
N LEU A 217 -7.41 0.22 -10.93
CA LEU A 217 -8.43 -0.35 -11.82
C LEU A 217 -9.83 0.24 -11.61
N VAL A 218 -10.00 1.30 -10.82
CA VAL A 218 -11.32 1.94 -10.56
C VAL A 218 -12.09 2.26 -11.85
N SER A 219 -11.39 2.67 -12.91
CA SER A 219 -12.00 3.02 -14.20
C SER A 219 -12.35 1.82 -15.08
N CYS A 220 -11.98 0.59 -14.70
CA CYS A 220 -12.23 -0.60 -15.50
C CYS A 220 -13.71 -1.01 -15.44
N ASN A 221 -14.23 -1.51 -16.57
CA ASN A 221 -15.61 -2.00 -16.68
C ASN A 221 -15.80 -3.41 -16.08
N GLU A 222 -14.70 -4.06 -15.72
CA GLU A 222 -14.63 -5.39 -15.13
C GLU A 222 -13.47 -5.40 -14.13
N LEU A 223 -13.65 -6.03 -12.96
CA LEU A 223 -12.59 -6.29 -11.99
C LEU A 223 -12.34 -7.79 -11.89
N ARG A 224 -11.10 -8.22 -12.13
CA ARG A 224 -10.57 -9.59 -12.02
C ARG A 224 -9.58 -9.74 -10.85
N ARG A 225 -9.27 -8.64 -10.18
CA ARG A 225 -8.56 -8.54 -8.91
C ARG A 225 -8.97 -7.24 -8.23
N TRP A 226 -8.58 -7.08 -6.97
CA TRP A 226 -8.72 -5.84 -6.22
C TRP A 226 -8.16 -4.66 -7.02
N HIS A 227 -8.83 -3.50 -6.97
CA HIS A 227 -8.49 -2.41 -7.90
C HIS A 227 -7.12 -1.79 -7.61
N CYS A 228 -6.72 -1.76 -6.34
CA CYS A 228 -5.44 -1.27 -5.87
C CYS A 228 -4.86 -2.29 -4.88
N ILE A 229 -3.64 -2.76 -5.14
CA ILE A 229 -2.96 -3.77 -4.31
C ILE A 229 -1.54 -3.35 -3.93
N SER A 230 -1.27 -2.05 -4.01
CA SER A 230 0.02 -1.47 -3.63
C SER A 230 -0.21 -0.34 -2.63
N THR A 231 0.68 -0.24 -1.64
CA THR A 231 0.71 0.88 -0.71
C THR A 231 2.07 1.57 -0.76
N CYS A 232 2.11 2.87 -0.47
CA CYS A 232 3.33 3.66 -0.44
C CYS A 232 3.28 4.64 0.73
N LYS A 233 4.35 4.71 1.52
CA LYS A 233 4.44 5.56 2.71
C LYS A 233 5.78 6.30 2.75
N SER A 234 5.74 7.60 3.06
CA SER A 234 6.96 8.41 3.20
C SER A 234 7.78 7.98 4.42
N LEU A 235 9.11 7.99 4.28
CA LEU A 235 10.07 7.68 5.33
C LEU A 235 10.52 8.94 6.09
N SER A 236 9.58 9.80 6.48
CA SER A 236 9.83 11.10 7.10
C SER A 236 10.16 11.07 8.60
N GLY A 237 10.26 9.88 9.21
CA GLY A 237 10.58 9.70 10.63
C GLY A 237 11.67 8.65 10.86
N THR A 238 12.13 8.52 12.11
CA THR A 238 13.12 7.50 12.50
C THR A 238 12.58 6.08 12.39
N THR A 239 11.30 5.90 12.72
CA THR A 239 10.63 4.60 12.70
C THR A 239 9.30 4.75 11.97
N VAL A 240 9.12 3.97 10.91
CA VAL A 240 7.90 3.95 10.11
C VAL A 240 7.31 2.54 10.15
N GLN A 241 6.03 2.45 10.50
CA GLN A 241 5.25 1.22 10.39
C GLN A 241 4.43 1.26 9.11
N MET A 242 4.34 0.12 8.42
CA MET A 242 3.47 -0.05 7.26
C MET A 242 3.04 -1.51 7.12
N SER A 243 1.87 -1.73 6.55
CA SER A 243 1.32 -3.05 6.23
C SER A 243 0.66 -3.01 4.86
N SER A 244 0.29 -4.17 4.33
CA SER A 244 -0.56 -4.28 3.13
C SER A 244 -1.55 -5.41 3.34
N ALA A 245 -2.82 -5.16 3.05
CA ALA A 245 -3.82 -6.21 3.09
C ALA A 245 -3.59 -7.32 2.07
N PHE A 246 -2.80 -7.04 1.04
CA PHE A 246 -2.48 -7.99 -0.04
C PHE A 246 -1.05 -8.52 0.06
N GLY A 247 -0.24 -7.98 0.97
CA GLY A 247 1.20 -8.18 0.97
C GLY A 247 1.85 -7.62 -0.29
N GLY A 248 3.10 -7.99 -0.56
CA GLY A 248 3.80 -7.60 -1.78
C GLY A 248 5.31 -7.46 -1.62
N LEU A 249 5.99 -7.36 -2.76
CA LEU A 249 7.41 -6.97 -2.80
C LEU A 249 7.61 -5.61 -2.13
N LEU A 250 8.64 -5.50 -1.28
CA LEU A 250 9.02 -4.25 -0.62
C LEU A 250 10.04 -3.51 -1.49
N PHE A 251 9.81 -2.23 -1.71
CA PHE A 251 10.69 -1.33 -2.44
C PHE A 251 11.04 -0.10 -1.62
N LEU A 252 12.22 0.46 -1.86
CA LEU A 252 12.55 1.83 -1.47
C LEU A 252 12.48 2.72 -2.71
N GLU A 253 11.76 3.83 -2.65
CA GLU A 253 11.66 4.78 -3.76
C GLU A 253 12.52 6.02 -3.48
N SER A 254 13.43 6.33 -4.40
CA SER A 254 14.25 7.54 -4.29
C SER A 254 13.42 8.81 -4.51
N PRO A 255 13.75 9.90 -3.80
CA PRO A 255 13.14 11.21 -4.07
C PRO A 255 13.43 11.69 -5.50
N ALA A 256 12.68 12.69 -5.94
CA ALA A 256 13.04 13.45 -7.11
C ALA A 256 14.33 14.27 -6.86
N GLY A 257 15.19 14.40 -7.88
CA GLY A 257 16.39 15.24 -7.82
C GLY A 257 17.70 14.48 -7.90
N GLU A 258 18.72 15.00 -7.23
CA GLU A 258 20.09 14.47 -7.27
C GLU A 258 20.24 13.14 -6.51
N SER A 259 21.36 12.46 -6.72
CA SER A 259 21.72 11.22 -6.04
C SER A 259 21.70 11.37 -4.52
N ASN A 260 20.82 10.62 -3.88
CA ASN A 260 20.70 10.45 -2.44
C ASN A 260 21.02 9.01 -2.02
N SER A 261 21.26 8.81 -0.73
CA SER A 261 21.39 7.49 -0.14
C SER A 261 20.39 7.32 1.01
N ILE A 262 20.08 6.06 1.31
CA ILE A 262 19.32 5.71 2.51
C ILE A 262 19.85 4.39 3.09
N SER A 263 19.90 4.34 4.41
CA SER A 263 20.18 3.14 5.18
C SER A 263 18.98 2.86 6.10
N VAL A 264 18.43 1.66 6.01
CA VAL A 264 17.28 1.23 6.82
C VAL A 264 17.52 -0.13 7.46
N SER A 265 17.01 -0.31 8.67
CA SER A 265 16.79 -1.61 9.29
C SER A 265 15.32 -2.02 9.10
N LEU A 266 15.08 -3.27 8.73
CA LEU A 266 13.77 -3.84 8.47
C LEU A 266 13.45 -4.93 9.50
N GLN A 267 12.22 -4.92 9.99
CA GLN A 267 11.67 -5.98 10.83
C GLN A 267 10.34 -6.49 10.27
N ASN A 268 10.07 -7.77 10.51
CA ASN A 268 8.88 -8.50 10.10
C ASN A 268 8.75 -8.74 8.58
N VAL A 269 9.88 -8.81 7.87
CA VAL A 269 9.91 -9.04 6.42
C VAL A 269 10.24 -10.49 6.09
N VAL A 270 9.97 -10.92 4.85
CA VAL A 270 10.31 -12.26 4.35
C VAL A 270 11.26 -12.14 3.18
N LEU A 271 12.24 -13.03 3.09
CA LEU A 271 13.18 -13.05 1.95
C LEU A 271 12.44 -13.25 0.63
N THR A 272 12.87 -12.49 -0.39
CA THR A 272 12.44 -12.64 -1.78
C THR A 272 13.58 -13.16 -2.65
N PRO A 273 13.36 -14.21 -3.45
CA PRO A 273 14.35 -14.62 -4.44
C PRO A 273 14.60 -13.47 -5.42
N THR A 274 15.84 -13.02 -5.50
CA THR A 274 16.25 -11.94 -6.42
C THR A 274 17.44 -12.42 -7.23
N TYR A 275 17.28 -12.45 -8.55
CA TYR A 275 18.34 -12.79 -9.50
C TYR A 275 18.82 -11.52 -10.19
N ASP A 276 19.92 -10.93 -9.74
CA ASP A 276 20.52 -9.74 -10.38
C ASP A 276 21.76 -10.14 -11.17
N LEU A 277 21.63 -10.12 -12.50
CA LEU A 277 22.71 -10.45 -13.44
C LEU A 277 23.88 -9.45 -13.43
N MET A 278 23.69 -8.29 -12.78
CA MET A 278 24.72 -7.28 -12.61
C MET A 278 25.47 -7.40 -11.28
N ASP A 279 25.08 -8.36 -10.43
CA ASP A 279 25.65 -8.60 -9.10
C ASP A 279 26.06 -10.07 -8.98
N SER A 280 27.36 -10.34 -9.11
CA SER A 280 27.91 -11.71 -9.08
C SER A 280 27.56 -12.46 -7.80
N ASP A 281 27.53 -11.75 -6.68
CA ASP A 281 27.19 -12.29 -5.36
C ASP A 281 25.73 -12.77 -5.31
N ARG A 282 24.81 -12.04 -5.96
CA ARG A 282 23.39 -12.43 -6.08
C ARG A 282 23.19 -13.60 -7.05
N VAL A 283 23.98 -13.66 -8.13
CA VAL A 283 23.96 -14.79 -9.07
C VAL A 283 24.40 -16.07 -8.37
N GLU A 284 25.51 -16.03 -7.61
CA GLU A 284 26.04 -17.20 -6.91
C GLU A 284 25.09 -17.72 -5.82
N ARG A 285 24.40 -16.81 -5.11
CA ARG A 285 23.44 -17.16 -4.05
C ARG A 285 22.06 -17.52 -4.56
N TRP A 286 21.81 -17.47 -5.87
CA TRP A 286 20.49 -17.66 -6.45
C TRP A 286 19.84 -18.98 -6.02
N GLU A 287 20.57 -20.09 -6.15
CA GLU A 287 20.05 -21.43 -5.84
C GLU A 287 19.59 -21.56 -4.39
N ASP A 288 20.41 -21.06 -3.47
CA ASP A 288 20.12 -21.04 -2.05
C ASP A 288 18.94 -20.11 -1.72
N LEU A 289 18.90 -18.91 -2.31
CA LEU A 289 17.77 -17.98 -2.17
C LEU A 289 16.47 -18.57 -2.70
N ARG A 290 16.51 -19.28 -3.83
CA ARG A 290 15.30 -19.92 -4.40
C ARG A 290 14.66 -20.90 -3.44
N VAL A 291 15.49 -21.66 -2.73
CA VAL A 291 15.07 -22.71 -1.80
C VAL A 291 14.57 -22.10 -0.49
N ARG A 292 15.29 -21.11 0.06
CA ARG A 292 14.97 -20.52 1.37
C ARG A 292 13.86 -19.49 1.34
N ALA A 293 13.73 -18.72 0.26
CA ALA A 293 12.78 -17.62 0.18
C ALA A 293 11.34 -18.11 0.01
N GLN A 294 10.42 -17.44 0.69
CA GLN A 294 9.00 -17.81 0.83
C GLN A 294 8.06 -16.71 0.34
N SER A 295 8.57 -15.73 -0.41
CA SER A 295 7.72 -14.73 -1.05
C SER A 295 6.87 -15.33 -2.18
N LEU A 296 5.70 -14.76 -2.43
CA LEU A 296 4.87 -15.11 -3.58
C LEU A 296 5.45 -14.62 -4.91
N TRP A 297 6.38 -13.68 -4.86
CA TRP A 297 7.00 -13.03 -6.00
C TRP A 297 8.50 -13.33 -6.08
N THR A 298 9.06 -13.20 -7.27
CA THR A 298 10.50 -13.22 -7.53
C THR A 298 10.87 -12.02 -8.39
N GLU A 299 12.11 -11.55 -8.24
CA GLU A 299 12.63 -10.42 -9.00
C GLU A 299 13.83 -10.82 -9.84
N ILE A 300 13.83 -10.45 -11.12
CA ILE A 300 14.93 -10.71 -12.06
C ILE A 300 15.41 -9.38 -12.63
N LEU A 301 16.67 -9.06 -12.38
CA LEU A 301 17.29 -7.78 -12.68
C LEU A 301 18.37 -7.96 -13.74
N LEU A 302 18.29 -7.14 -14.79
CA LEU A 302 19.28 -7.03 -15.86
C LEU A 302 19.86 -5.61 -15.85
N ALA A 303 20.65 -5.26 -16.88
CA ALA A 303 21.22 -3.92 -17.00
C ALA A 303 20.13 -2.85 -17.20
N ASN A 304 19.14 -3.12 -18.05
CA ASN A 304 18.16 -2.15 -18.52
C ASN A 304 16.71 -2.56 -18.25
N THR A 305 16.48 -3.82 -17.85
CA THR A 305 15.15 -4.36 -17.57
C THR A 305 15.08 -4.98 -16.19
N LEU A 306 13.87 -5.01 -15.64
CA LEU A 306 13.56 -5.63 -14.37
C LEU A 306 12.21 -6.32 -14.45
N PHE A 307 12.15 -7.58 -14.03
CA PHE A 307 10.93 -8.39 -14.05
C PHE A 307 10.49 -8.72 -12.63
N SER A 308 9.26 -8.37 -12.28
CA SER A 308 8.58 -8.85 -11.07
C SER A 308 7.53 -9.89 -11.48
N ILE A 309 7.76 -11.14 -11.12
CA ILE A 309 6.96 -12.30 -11.58
C ILE A 309 6.49 -13.12 -10.38
N PHE A 310 5.31 -13.72 -10.46
CA PHE A 310 4.89 -14.72 -9.49
C PHE A 310 5.90 -15.89 -9.41
N ARG A 311 6.37 -16.20 -8.21
CA ARG A 311 7.38 -17.24 -7.93
C ARG A 311 6.98 -18.59 -8.52
N ARG A 312 5.72 -19.01 -8.33
CA ARG A 312 5.17 -20.26 -8.89
C ARG A 312 5.27 -20.31 -10.42
N LYS A 313 4.93 -19.21 -11.11
CA LYS A 313 5.03 -19.12 -12.58
C LYS A 313 6.49 -19.13 -13.03
N ALA A 314 7.36 -18.42 -12.31
CA ALA A 314 8.78 -18.43 -12.61
C ALA A 314 9.36 -19.84 -12.47
N TYR A 315 9.13 -20.53 -11.35
CA TYR A 315 9.71 -21.85 -11.07
C TYR A 315 9.14 -22.99 -11.90
N ALA A 316 7.90 -22.88 -12.37
CA ALA A 316 7.33 -23.85 -13.31
C ALA A 316 8.04 -23.87 -14.68
N HIS A 317 8.75 -22.80 -15.04
CA HIS A 317 9.33 -22.59 -16.38
C HIS A 317 10.82 -22.24 -16.36
N LEU A 318 11.48 -22.33 -15.20
CA LEU A 318 12.86 -21.90 -14.97
C LEU A 318 13.90 -22.97 -15.35
N ASP A 319 13.68 -23.72 -16.43
CA ASP A 319 14.76 -24.50 -17.05
C ASP A 319 15.57 -23.56 -17.97
N CYS A 320 16.89 -23.54 -17.78
CA CYS A 320 17.65 -22.28 -17.67
C CYS A 320 18.25 -21.66 -18.95
N VAL A 321 17.89 -22.08 -20.16
CA VAL A 321 18.49 -21.48 -21.38
C VAL A 321 17.52 -20.54 -22.10
N GLU A 322 16.25 -20.94 -22.23
CA GLU A 322 15.27 -20.14 -22.96
C GLU A 322 14.87 -18.88 -22.20
N LEU A 323 14.77 -18.97 -20.87
CA LEU A 323 14.49 -17.82 -20.03
C LEU A 323 15.62 -16.79 -20.08
N ASP A 324 16.89 -17.21 -19.93
CA ASP A 324 18.04 -16.29 -20.06
C ASP A 324 18.03 -15.60 -21.42
N ARG A 325 17.74 -16.35 -22.49
CA ARG A 325 17.65 -15.81 -23.85
C ARG A 325 16.52 -14.79 -24.01
N ALA A 326 15.35 -15.07 -23.43
CA ALA A 326 14.21 -14.16 -23.45
C ALA A 326 14.48 -12.88 -22.65
N LEU A 327 15.03 -13.01 -21.44
CA LEU A 327 15.40 -11.88 -20.59
C LEU A 327 16.41 -10.96 -21.29
N ARG A 328 17.48 -11.53 -21.85
CA ARG A 328 18.50 -10.77 -22.61
C ARG A 328 17.95 -10.14 -23.88
N PHE A 329 16.98 -10.78 -24.54
CA PHE A 329 16.29 -10.20 -25.68
C PHE A 329 15.53 -8.93 -25.28
N TYR A 330 14.74 -8.98 -24.20
CA TYR A 330 14.02 -7.78 -23.74
C TYR A 330 14.96 -6.67 -23.26
N ASP A 331 16.09 -7.02 -22.64
CA ASP A 331 17.10 -6.04 -22.25
C ASP A 331 17.70 -5.32 -23.48
N SER A 332 17.99 -6.07 -24.54
CA SER A 332 18.52 -5.50 -25.79
C SER A 332 17.49 -4.67 -26.56
N VAL A 333 16.20 -4.99 -26.44
CA VAL A 333 15.12 -4.16 -27.00
C VAL A 333 15.11 -2.76 -26.37
N VAL A 334 15.28 -2.66 -25.04
CA VAL A 334 15.38 -1.34 -24.38
C VAL A 334 16.56 -0.55 -24.91
N VAL A 335 17.73 -1.19 -25.06
CA VAL A 335 18.92 -0.57 -25.65
C VAL A 335 18.64 -0.08 -27.08
N ALA A 336 18.07 -0.93 -27.95
CA ALA A 336 17.77 -0.59 -29.34
C ALA A 336 16.80 0.60 -29.45
N HIS A 337 15.80 0.70 -28.57
CA HIS A 337 14.91 1.86 -28.50
C HIS A 337 15.66 3.15 -28.17
N HIS A 338 16.61 3.08 -27.24
CA HIS A 338 17.45 4.22 -26.87
C HIS A 338 18.43 4.61 -27.98
N GLU A 339 19.02 3.64 -28.68
CA GLU A 339 19.87 3.86 -29.85
C GLU A 339 19.12 4.57 -30.98
N LEU A 340 17.91 4.10 -31.33
CA LEU A 340 17.06 4.75 -32.33
C LEU A 340 16.67 6.18 -31.94
N ARG A 341 16.54 6.46 -30.64
CA ARG A 341 16.26 7.79 -30.10
C ARG A 341 17.51 8.68 -29.99
N GLY A 342 18.72 8.13 -30.11
CA GLY A 342 19.97 8.84 -29.85
C GLY A 342 20.20 9.16 -28.37
N THR A 343 19.78 8.26 -27.48
CA THR A 343 19.90 8.41 -26.02
C THR A 343 20.50 7.15 -25.40
N THR A 344 20.84 7.17 -24.11
CA THR A 344 21.22 5.97 -23.35
C THR A 344 20.12 5.61 -22.35
N PRO A 345 19.95 4.32 -22.03
CA PRO A 345 19.10 3.91 -20.92
C PRO A 345 19.48 4.63 -19.62
N GLY A 346 18.48 5.06 -18.86
CA GLY A 346 18.66 5.79 -17.60
C GLY A 346 18.42 4.91 -16.38
N ARG A 347 17.15 4.55 -16.16
CA ARG A 347 16.71 3.58 -15.14
C ARG A 347 16.27 2.28 -15.82
N ARG A 348 16.18 1.19 -15.04
CA ARG A 348 15.62 -0.08 -15.54
C ARG A 348 14.14 0.10 -15.90
N GLU A 349 13.74 -0.45 -17.04
CA GLU A 349 12.34 -0.60 -17.42
C GLU A 349 11.72 -1.77 -16.64
N ARG A 350 10.68 -1.48 -15.86
CA ARG A 350 10.01 -2.46 -15.01
C ARG A 350 8.89 -3.17 -15.77
N ILE A 351 8.89 -4.49 -15.69
CA ILE A 351 7.93 -5.40 -16.30
C ILE A 351 7.33 -6.24 -15.17
N VAL A 352 5.99 -6.23 -15.05
CA VAL A 352 5.27 -6.87 -13.95
C VAL A 352 4.29 -7.88 -14.52
N SER A 353 4.33 -9.13 -14.07
CA SER A 353 3.24 -10.08 -14.40
C SER A 353 2.04 -9.81 -13.50
N ASP A 354 0.84 -9.64 -14.06
CA ASP A 354 -0.37 -9.34 -13.29
C ASP A 354 -1.60 -9.99 -13.92
N GLU A 355 -2.61 -10.29 -13.10
CA GLU A 355 -3.84 -10.90 -13.61
C GLU A 355 -4.73 -9.90 -14.39
N GLN A 356 -4.55 -8.59 -14.17
CA GLN A 356 -5.28 -7.55 -14.88
C GLN A 356 -4.50 -6.22 -15.02
N PRO A 357 -4.00 -5.88 -16.22
CA PRO A 357 -3.54 -4.53 -16.52
C PRO A 357 -4.72 -3.56 -16.62
N SER A 358 -4.43 -2.27 -16.46
CA SER A 358 -5.46 -1.21 -16.58
C SER A 358 -6.04 -1.05 -17.98
N ALA A 359 -5.36 -1.56 -19.01
CA ALA A 359 -5.80 -1.48 -20.40
C ALA A 359 -5.36 -2.71 -21.20
N ALA A 360 -6.28 -3.25 -22.00
CA ALA A 360 -6.06 -4.39 -22.90
C ALA A 360 -5.35 -5.58 -22.20
N ASN A 361 -4.40 -6.21 -22.88
CA ASN A 361 -3.57 -7.29 -22.32
C ASN A 361 -2.19 -6.78 -21.82
N MET A 362 -1.86 -5.51 -22.07
CA MET A 362 -0.59 -4.88 -21.67
C MET A 362 -0.71 -3.35 -21.59
N CYS A 363 -0.10 -2.71 -20.58
CA CYS A 363 -0.09 -1.24 -20.44
C CYS A 363 1.29 -0.68 -20.03
N LYS A 364 1.54 0.62 -20.23
CA LYS A 364 2.90 1.22 -20.30
C LYS A 364 3.40 1.97 -19.03
N ASN A 365 2.59 2.15 -17.99
CA ASN A 365 3.05 2.93 -16.82
C ASN A 365 4.09 2.18 -15.95
N ASN A 366 4.08 0.85 -16.05
CA ASN A 366 5.10 -0.16 -15.84
C ASN A 366 4.60 -1.32 -16.71
N LEU A 367 5.43 -2.02 -17.48
CA LEU A 367 4.90 -2.95 -18.49
C LEU A 367 4.20 -4.13 -17.80
N ILE A 368 2.88 -4.09 -17.67
CA ILE A 368 2.10 -5.15 -17.01
C ILE A 368 1.70 -6.20 -18.04
N LEU A 369 2.02 -7.48 -17.81
CA LEU A 369 1.73 -8.61 -18.70
C LEU A 369 0.81 -9.64 -18.01
N VAL A 370 -0.20 -10.14 -18.72
CA VAL A 370 -1.16 -11.17 -18.23
C VAL A 370 -0.61 -12.59 -18.37
#